data_AF-A0A8H4J2L8-F1
#
_entry.id   AF-A0A8H4J2L8-F1
#
_cell.length_a   1.000
_cell.length_b   1.000
_cell.length_c   1.000
_cell.angle_alpha   90.00
_cell.angle_beta   90.00
_cell.angle_gamma   90.00
#
_symmetry.space_group_name_H-M   'P 1'
#
loop_
_entity.id
_entity.type
_entity.pdbx_description
1 polymer ?
#
loop_
_entity_poly.entity_id
_entity_poly.type
_entity_poly.pdbx_seq_one_letter_code
_entity_poly.pdbx_strand_id
1 'polypeptide(L)'
;MVANNGALGPQPDFDIMADHLSEIAEHIRRCSNIPTVQGNKVILQAITEMRSELRRDIAELRTELRRDINELRTEHLSPLHSLLSNQQIPDFPETLSDIDALGAHPLDALLNHLDVPSPPTVAEKRAAFKKAIGVLEMRKRRRTGSWRLVGHGSIAHRL
;
A
#
# COMPACT_ATOMS: atom_id res chain seq x y z
N MET A 1 67.71 21.27 -62.23
CA MET A 1 66.32 21.29 -61.73
C MET A 1 66.38 21.42 -60.23
N VAL A 2 65.96 22.58 -59.73
CA VAL A 2 65.99 22.97 -58.31
C VAL A 2 64.83 22.28 -57.60
N ALA A 3 65.11 21.43 -56.61
CA ALA A 3 64.09 20.88 -55.74
C ALA A 3 63.86 21.86 -54.57
N ASN A 4 62.63 22.34 -54.52
CA ASN A 4 62.09 23.34 -53.60
C ASN A 4 62.14 22.83 -52.14
N ASN A 5 62.93 23.50 -51.28
CA ASN A 5 62.85 23.35 -49.81
C ASN A 5 61.49 23.88 -49.34
N GLY A 6 60.51 22.99 -49.19
CA GLY A 6 59.27 23.27 -48.49
C GLY A 6 59.58 23.56 -47.03
N ALA A 7 59.67 24.84 -46.67
CA ALA A 7 59.88 25.29 -45.32
C ALA A 7 58.69 24.87 -44.45
N LEU A 8 58.83 23.73 -43.77
CA LEU A 8 58.06 23.47 -42.55
C LEU A 8 58.41 24.61 -41.60
N GLY A 9 57.38 25.31 -41.08
CA GLY A 9 57.56 26.42 -40.14
C GLY A 9 58.34 25.98 -38.90
N PRO A 10 58.67 26.94 -37.99
CA PRO A 10 59.40 26.61 -36.77
C PRO A 10 58.73 25.43 -36.05
N GLN A 11 59.53 24.40 -35.75
CA GLN A 11 59.04 23.23 -35.04
C GLN A 11 58.46 23.67 -33.69
N PRO A 12 57.34 23.11 -33.24
CA PRO A 12 56.76 23.47 -31.95
C PRO A 12 57.70 23.11 -30.80
N ASP A 13 57.74 23.98 -29.79
CA ASP A 13 58.50 23.76 -28.57
C ASP A 13 57.68 22.88 -27.60
N PHE A 14 58.07 21.61 -27.50
CA PHE A 14 57.37 20.64 -26.67
C PHE A 14 57.62 20.82 -25.18
N ASP A 15 58.72 21.47 -24.78
CA ASP A 15 59.01 21.75 -23.38
C ASP A 15 58.05 22.83 -22.87
N ILE A 16 57.84 23.88 -23.67
CA ILE A 16 56.81 24.91 -23.38
C ILE A 16 55.41 24.29 -23.34
N MET A 17 55.10 23.36 -24.24
CA MET A 17 53.82 22.64 -24.20
C MET A 17 53.67 21.80 -22.93
N ALA A 18 54.72 21.11 -22.49
CA ALA A 18 54.72 20.32 -21.27
C ALA A 18 54.53 21.18 -20.02
N ASP A 19 55.13 22.37 -19.99
CA ASP A 19 54.96 23.36 -18.93
C ASP A 19 53.51 23.85 -18.87
N HIS A 20 52.91 24.22 -20.01
CA HIS A 20 51.51 24.64 -20.06
C HIS A 20 50.54 23.53 -19.64
N LEU A 21 50.79 22.28 -20.06
CA LEU A 21 49.97 21.14 -19.64
C LEU A 21 50.08 20.90 -18.13
N SER A 22 51.26 21.11 -17.55
CA SER A 22 51.49 21.00 -16.11
C SER A 22 50.76 22.11 -15.34
N GLU A 23 50.75 23.33 -15.86
CA GLU A 23 50.01 24.47 -15.29
C GLU A 23 48.48 24.25 -15.34
N ILE A 24 47.98 23.71 -16.46
CA ILE A 24 46.56 23.34 -16.60
C ILE A 24 46.20 22.25 -15.60
N ALA A 25 47.04 21.21 -15.46
CA ALA A 25 46.81 20.14 -14.50
C ALA A 25 46.74 20.68 -13.05
N GLU A 26 47.58 21.67 -12.72
CA GLU A 26 47.55 22.36 -11.43
C GLU A 26 46.26 23.16 -11.22
N HIS A 27 45.76 23.86 -12.25
CA HIS A 27 44.47 24.55 -12.17
C HIS A 27 43.29 23.58 -12.00
N ILE A 28 43.32 22.42 -12.67
CA ILE A 28 42.31 21.35 -12.48
C ILE A 28 42.33 20.81 -11.04
N ARG A 29 43.52 20.64 -10.45
CA ARG A 29 43.65 20.25 -9.03
C ARG A 29 43.01 21.29 -8.10
N ARG A 30 43.21 22.59 -8.36
CA ARG A 30 42.56 23.67 -7.60
C ARG A 30 41.05 23.67 -7.76
N CYS A 31 40.53 23.32 -8.93
CA CYS A 31 39.09 23.17 -9.16
C CYS A 31 38.45 22.06 -8.33
N SER A 32 39.22 21.04 -7.90
CA SER A 32 38.73 19.94 -7.07
C SER A 32 38.37 20.37 -5.64
N ASN A 33 38.81 21.57 -5.22
CA ASN A 33 38.51 22.16 -3.91
C ASN A 33 37.54 23.35 -3.99
N ILE A 34 36.83 23.55 -5.11
CA ILE A 34 35.84 24.63 -5.19
C ILE A 34 34.64 24.28 -4.27
N PRO A 35 34.20 25.20 -3.40
CA PRO A 35 33.12 24.97 -2.43
C PRO A 35 31.84 24.38 -3.04
N THR A 36 31.50 24.75 -4.28
CA THR A 36 30.30 24.26 -4.99
C THR A 36 30.35 22.74 -5.25
N VAL A 37 31.52 22.20 -5.64
CA VAL A 37 31.67 20.75 -5.91
C VAL A 37 31.65 19.97 -4.59
N GLN A 38 32.26 20.51 -3.54
CA GLN A 38 32.22 19.91 -2.20
C GLN A 38 30.82 19.96 -1.59
N GLY A 39 30.11 21.09 -1.75
CA GLY A 39 28.73 21.27 -1.30
C GLY A 39 27.78 20.27 -1.95
N ASN A 40 27.94 20.00 -3.25
CA ASN A 40 27.15 18.96 -3.94
C ASN A 40 27.36 17.57 -3.33
N LYS A 41 28.60 17.22 -2.94
CA LYS A 41 28.88 15.94 -2.27
C LYS A 41 28.17 15.85 -0.92
N VAL A 42 28.20 16.92 -0.12
CA VAL A 42 27.50 16.98 1.17
C VAL A 42 25.99 16.89 0.98
N ILE A 43 25.42 17.56 -0.01
CA ILE A 43 23.99 17.49 -0.33
C ILE A 43 23.59 16.06 -0.75
N LEU A 44 24.38 15.42 -1.63
CA LEU A 44 24.11 14.03 -2.04
C LEU A 44 24.21 13.04 -0.87
N GLN A 45 25.16 13.26 0.03
CA GLN A 45 25.27 12.47 1.25
C GLN A 45 24.04 12.67 2.15
N ALA A 46 23.65 13.91 2.42
CA ALA A 46 22.44 14.22 3.21
C ALA A 46 21.17 13.64 2.58
N ILE A 47 21.01 13.71 1.25
CA ILE A 47 19.89 13.09 0.54
C ILE A 47 19.89 11.56 0.70
N THR A 48 21.08 10.94 0.67
CA THR A 48 21.22 9.49 0.84
C THR A 48 20.89 9.06 2.26
N GLU A 49 21.34 9.82 3.26
CA GLU A 49 21.03 9.63 4.68
C GLU A 49 19.53 9.80 4.94
N MET A 50 18.93 10.92 4.51
CA MET A 50 17.48 11.15 4.62
C MET A 50 16.66 10.05 3.93
N ARG A 51 17.09 9.58 2.75
CA ARG A 51 16.43 8.47 2.05
C ARG A 51 16.50 7.16 2.84
N SER A 52 17.62 6.92 3.52
CA SER A 52 17.81 5.74 4.37
C SER A 52 16.92 5.82 5.62
N GLU A 53 16.87 6.99 6.27
CA GLU A 53 16.00 7.26 7.42
C GLU A 53 14.53 7.07 7.06
N LEU A 54 14.04 7.73 6.00
CA LEU A 54 12.66 7.57 5.55
C LEU A 54 12.29 6.11 5.23
N ARG A 55 13.23 5.34 4.66
CA ARG A 55 13.01 3.91 4.41
C ARG A 55 12.89 3.11 5.69
N ARG A 56 13.69 3.46 6.70
CA ARG A 56 13.65 2.85 8.02
C ARG A 56 12.34 3.18 8.72
N ASP A 57 11.95 4.45 8.77
CA ASP A 57 10.70 4.89 9.40
C ASP A 57 9.48 4.23 8.75
N ILE A 58 9.44 4.15 7.41
CA ILE A 58 8.37 3.44 6.69
C ILE A 58 8.34 1.95 7.06
N ALA A 59 9.50 1.31 7.25
CA ALA A 59 9.56 -0.09 7.65
C ALA A 59 9.07 -0.27 9.09
N GLU A 60 9.49 0.59 10.01
CA GLU A 60 9.08 0.58 11.42
C GLU A 60 7.58 0.81 11.55
N LEU A 61 7.03 1.86 10.93
CA LEU A 61 5.59 2.13 10.92
C LEU A 61 4.77 0.98 10.33
N ARG A 62 5.28 0.31 9.29
CA ARG A 62 4.62 -0.88 8.72
C ARG A 62 4.61 -2.04 9.70
N THR A 63 5.67 -2.23 10.49
CA THR A 63 5.72 -3.28 11.50
C THR A 63 4.79 -2.99 12.67
N GLU A 64 4.75 -1.74 13.14
CA GLU A 64 3.83 -1.30 14.20
C GLU A 64 2.38 -1.48 13.78
N LEU A 65 2.00 -0.96 12.60
CA LEU A 65 0.63 -1.11 12.10
C LEU A 65 0.22 -2.58 11.93
N ARG A 66 1.14 -3.45 11.49
CA ARG A 66 0.87 -4.89 11.40
C ARG A 66 0.65 -5.51 12.78
N ARG A 67 1.44 -5.12 13.77
CA ARG A 67 1.31 -5.57 15.15
C ARG A 67 -0.04 -5.16 15.72
N ASP A 68 -0.40 -3.89 15.59
CA ASP A 68 -1.65 -3.33 16.12
C ASP A 68 -2.88 -3.98 15.45
N ILE A 69 -2.84 -4.17 14.13
CA ILE A 69 -3.91 -4.91 13.41
C ILE A 69 -4.02 -6.35 13.93
N ASN A 70 -2.90 -7.01 14.19
CA ASN A 70 -2.91 -8.39 14.70
C ASN A 70 -3.45 -8.47 16.14
N GLU A 71 -3.12 -7.48 16.97
CA GLU A 71 -3.67 -7.33 18.33
C GLU A 71 -5.18 -7.17 18.29
N LEU A 72 -5.70 -6.24 17.49
CA LEU A 72 -7.16 -6.06 17.32
C LEU A 72 -7.86 -7.33 16.79
N ARG A 73 -7.18 -8.11 15.94
CA ARG A 73 -7.74 -9.35 15.40
C ARG A 73 -7.77 -10.51 16.38
N THR A 74 -7.00 -10.43 17.46
CA THR A 74 -6.90 -11.45 18.51
C THR A 74 -7.57 -11.00 19.81
N GLU A 75 -8.18 -9.80 19.81
CA GLU A 75 -9.01 -9.32 20.90
C GLU A 75 -10.24 -10.20 21.09
N HIS A 76 -10.58 -10.43 22.36
CA HIS A 76 -11.64 -11.34 22.77
C HIS A 76 -13.02 -10.71 22.57
N LEU A 77 -13.89 -11.45 21.87
CA LEU A 77 -15.28 -11.12 21.61
C LEU A 77 -16.17 -11.75 22.67
N SER A 78 -17.14 -11.00 23.16
CA SER A 78 -18.21 -11.55 23.98
C SER A 78 -19.21 -12.31 23.12
N PRO A 79 -19.64 -13.53 23.51
CA PRO A 79 -20.69 -14.26 22.81
C PRO A 79 -21.99 -13.46 22.69
N LEU A 80 -22.57 -13.47 21.49
CA LEU A 80 -23.88 -12.85 21.25
C LEU A 80 -25.02 -13.79 21.63
N HIS A 81 -26.21 -13.21 21.82
CA HIS A 81 -27.45 -13.96 22.01
C HIS A 81 -28.17 -14.16 20.67
N SER A 82 -28.74 -15.34 20.49
CA SER A 82 -29.56 -15.75 19.36
C SER A 82 -30.86 -14.94 19.33
N LEU A 83 -31.22 -14.36 18.18
CA LEU A 83 -32.47 -13.62 18.02
C LEU A 83 -33.71 -14.53 18.02
N LEU A 84 -33.52 -15.81 17.69
CA LEU A 84 -34.60 -16.79 17.61
C LEU A 84 -34.96 -17.37 18.99
N SER A 85 -33.96 -17.57 19.85
CA SER A 85 -34.12 -18.28 21.13
C SER A 85 -33.79 -17.44 22.36
N ASN A 86 -33.23 -16.24 22.18
CA ASN A 86 -32.73 -15.34 23.22
C ASN A 86 -31.67 -15.96 24.17
N GLN A 87 -31.14 -17.13 23.82
CA GLN A 87 -30.04 -17.81 24.51
C GLN A 87 -28.70 -17.41 23.89
N GLN A 88 -27.61 -17.57 24.64
CA GLN A 88 -26.26 -17.40 24.07
C GLN A 88 -26.08 -18.34 22.86
N ILE A 89 -25.46 -17.81 21.81
CA ILE A 89 -25.18 -18.59 20.61
C ILE A 89 -24.10 -19.63 20.95
N PRO A 90 -24.35 -20.93 20.72
CA PRO A 90 -23.36 -21.97 20.97
C PRO A 90 -22.17 -21.82 20.02
N ASP A 91 -20.98 -22.19 20.51
CA ASP A 91 -19.73 -22.16 19.75
C ASP A 91 -19.43 -20.81 19.07
N PHE A 92 -19.77 -19.72 19.75
CA PHE A 92 -19.49 -18.37 19.26
C PHE A 92 -17.97 -18.12 19.20
N PRO A 93 -17.44 -17.59 18.08
CA PRO A 93 -16.01 -17.33 17.92
C PRO A 93 -15.49 -16.34 18.96
N GLU A 94 -14.37 -16.68 19.60
CA GLU A 94 -13.75 -15.84 20.64
C GLU A 94 -13.00 -14.64 20.07
N THR A 95 -12.54 -14.68 18.81
CA THR A 95 -11.80 -13.56 18.19
C THR A 95 -12.22 -13.31 16.74
N LEU A 96 -11.83 -12.15 16.20
CA LEU A 96 -12.02 -11.86 14.76
C LEU A 96 -11.25 -12.83 13.86
N SER A 97 -10.10 -13.32 14.33
CA SER A 97 -9.31 -14.34 13.63
C SER A 97 -10.03 -15.69 13.59
N ASP A 98 -10.76 -16.05 14.64
CA ASP A 98 -11.56 -17.28 14.64
C ASP A 98 -12.67 -17.23 13.60
N ILE A 99 -13.32 -16.07 13.44
CA ILE A 99 -14.29 -15.83 12.35
C ILE A 99 -13.66 -16.08 10.98
N ASP A 100 -12.40 -15.66 10.79
CA ASP A 100 -11.64 -15.89 9.56
C ASP A 100 -11.19 -17.34 9.39
N ALA A 101 -11.21 -18.16 10.43
CA ALA A 101 -10.95 -19.59 10.36
C ALA A 101 -12.23 -20.41 10.12
N LEU A 102 -13.42 -19.87 10.41
CA LEU A 102 -14.68 -20.61 10.31
C LEU A 102 -14.99 -21.14 8.90
N GLY A 103 -15.37 -22.42 8.84
CA GLY A 103 -15.88 -23.06 7.63
C GLY A 103 -17.32 -22.70 7.30
N ALA A 104 -17.85 -23.24 6.19
CA ALA A 104 -19.21 -22.96 5.72
C ALA A 104 -20.29 -23.31 6.76
N HIS A 105 -20.18 -24.49 7.38
CA HIS A 105 -21.23 -25.02 8.24
C HIS A 105 -21.39 -24.27 9.57
N PRO A 106 -20.31 -23.96 10.33
CA PRO A 106 -20.42 -23.10 11.50
C PRO A 106 -20.99 -21.72 11.18
N LEU A 107 -20.59 -21.12 10.04
CA LEU A 107 -21.13 -19.83 9.62
C LEU A 107 -22.63 -19.89 9.33
N ASP A 108 -23.12 -20.98 8.72
CA ASP A 108 -24.55 -21.16 8.47
C ASP A 108 -25.35 -21.21 9.77
N ALA A 109 -24.86 -21.94 10.77
CA ALA A 109 -25.48 -22.02 12.07
C ALA A 109 -25.52 -20.64 12.76
N LEU A 110 -24.40 -19.91 12.74
CA LEU A 110 -24.30 -18.56 13.30
C LEU A 110 -25.23 -17.56 12.61
N LEU A 111 -25.29 -17.57 11.27
CA LEU A 111 -26.18 -16.70 10.49
C LEU A 111 -27.65 -17.01 10.78
N ASN A 112 -28.00 -18.29 10.93
CA ASN A 112 -29.35 -18.71 11.29
C ASN A 112 -29.78 -18.18 12.66
N HIS A 113 -28.90 -18.24 13.67
CA HIS A 113 -29.17 -17.66 15.00
C HIS A 113 -29.39 -16.14 14.98
N LEU A 114 -28.82 -15.45 13.99
CA LEU A 114 -28.96 -14.01 13.80
C LEU A 114 -30.09 -13.64 12.82
N ASP A 115 -30.86 -14.60 12.33
CA ASP A 115 -31.90 -14.42 11.30
C ASP A 115 -31.37 -13.71 10.03
N VAL A 116 -30.13 -14.05 9.64
CA VAL A 116 -29.46 -13.50 8.45
C VAL A 116 -29.47 -14.55 7.33
N PRO A 117 -29.92 -14.22 6.11
CA PRO A 117 -29.87 -15.14 4.98
C PRO A 117 -28.44 -15.60 4.71
N SER A 118 -28.25 -16.92 4.57
CA SER A 118 -26.94 -17.48 4.25
C SER A 118 -26.63 -17.40 2.75
N PRO A 119 -25.61 -16.64 2.31
CA PRO A 119 -25.19 -16.57 0.92
C PRO A 119 -24.46 -17.85 0.46
N PRO A 120 -24.28 -18.07 -0.86
CA PRO A 120 -23.79 -19.34 -1.38
C PRO A 120 -22.31 -19.61 -1.07
N THR A 121 -21.46 -18.58 -0.98
CA THR A 121 -20.01 -18.77 -0.81
C THR A 121 -19.55 -18.51 0.64
N VAL A 122 -18.51 -19.21 1.10
CA VAL A 122 -17.95 -19.03 2.44
C VAL A 122 -17.46 -17.60 2.68
N ALA A 123 -16.86 -16.98 1.67
CA ALA A 123 -16.39 -15.59 1.75
C ALA A 123 -17.56 -14.62 1.97
N GLU A 124 -18.67 -14.79 1.25
CA GLU A 124 -19.87 -13.98 1.46
C GLU A 124 -20.54 -14.27 2.80
N LYS A 125 -20.55 -15.53 3.27
CA LYS A 125 -21.10 -15.89 4.59
C LYS A 125 -20.34 -15.19 5.71
N ARG A 126 -19.00 -15.19 5.65
CA ARG A 126 -18.15 -14.45 6.59
C ARG A 126 -18.43 -12.95 6.54
N ALA A 127 -18.53 -12.38 5.34
CA ALA A 127 -18.82 -10.97 5.19
C ALA A 127 -20.21 -10.61 5.74
N ALA A 128 -21.22 -11.44 5.49
CA ALA A 128 -22.57 -11.28 6.02
C ALA A 128 -22.58 -11.38 7.55
N PHE A 129 -21.87 -12.35 8.13
CA PHE A 129 -21.76 -12.51 9.57
C PHE A 129 -21.06 -11.32 10.23
N LYS A 130 -19.86 -10.94 9.74
CA LYS A 130 -19.12 -9.76 10.22
C LYS A 130 -19.95 -8.48 10.15
N LYS A 131 -20.77 -8.35 9.11
CA LYS A 131 -21.68 -7.23 8.93
C LYS A 131 -22.83 -7.27 9.94
N ALA A 132 -23.41 -8.44 10.20
CA ALA A 132 -24.49 -8.64 11.18
C ALA A 132 -24.05 -8.31 12.60
N ILE A 133 -22.81 -8.65 12.98
CA ILE A 133 -22.23 -8.35 14.29
C ILE A 133 -21.57 -6.96 14.38
N GLY A 134 -21.65 -6.14 13.33
CA GLY A 134 -21.14 -4.76 13.33
C GLY A 134 -19.63 -4.59 13.12
N VAL A 135 -18.90 -5.67 12.83
CA VAL A 135 -17.45 -5.64 12.54
C VAL A 135 -17.15 -5.12 11.13
N LEU A 136 -18.05 -5.35 10.17
CA LEU A 136 -17.91 -4.86 8.80
C LEU A 136 -18.96 -3.79 8.52
N GLU A 137 -18.49 -2.61 8.13
CA GLU A 137 -19.32 -1.44 7.85
C GLU A 137 -20.54 -1.78 6.97
N MET A 138 -21.72 -1.50 7.51
CA MET A 138 -22.98 -1.55 6.78
C MET A 138 -23.00 -0.38 5.80
N ARG A 139 -22.45 -0.57 4.60
CA ARG A 139 -22.55 0.44 3.52
C ARG A 139 -24.03 0.84 3.37
N LYS A 140 -24.36 2.05 3.84
CA LYS A 140 -25.71 2.62 3.82
C LYS A 140 -26.13 2.75 2.35
N ARG A 141 -26.78 1.72 1.80
CA ARG A 141 -27.49 1.85 0.52
C ARG A 141 -28.53 2.92 0.75
N ARG A 142 -28.36 4.09 0.13
CA ARG A 142 -29.47 5.03 -0.10
C ARG A 142 -30.55 4.22 -0.83
N ARG A 143 -31.58 3.79 -0.09
CA ARG A 143 -32.79 3.19 -0.67
C ARG A 143 -33.51 4.33 -1.39
N THR A 144 -33.19 4.56 -2.66
CA THR A 144 -34.17 5.14 -3.57
C THR A 144 -35.26 4.09 -3.73
N GLY A 145 -36.43 4.41 -3.17
CA GLY A 145 -37.60 3.55 -3.24
C GLY A 145 -37.97 3.28 -4.69
N SER A 146 -38.06 2.00 -5.04
CA SER A 146 -38.89 1.54 -6.15
C SER A 146 -39.33 0.13 -5.82
N TRP A 147 -40.31 0.04 -4.92
CA TRP A 147 -41.15 -1.14 -4.85
C TRP A 147 -42.04 -1.11 -6.09
N ARG A 148 -41.62 -1.78 -7.15
CA ARG A 148 -42.57 -2.24 -8.17
C ARG A 148 -43.04 -3.62 -7.74
N LEU A 149 -44.20 -3.63 -7.07
CA LEU A 149 -45.06 -4.80 -7.01
C LEU A 149 -45.39 -5.18 -8.45
N VAL A 150 -44.78 -6.25 -8.96
CA VAL A 150 -45.33 -6.96 -10.13
C VAL A 150 -46.08 -8.16 -9.57
N GLY A 151 -47.27 -7.87 -9.04
CA GLY A 151 -48.28 -8.87 -8.76
C GLY A 151 -48.99 -9.22 -10.06
N HIS A 152 -48.86 -10.48 -10.47
CA HIS A 152 -49.61 -11.10 -11.53
C HIS A 152 -51.13 -10.92 -11.37
N GLY A 153 -51.80 -10.63 -12.48
CA GLY A 153 -53.05 -11.30 -12.84
C GLY A 153 -54.37 -10.74 -12.29
N SER A 154 -55.24 -10.42 -13.25
CA SER A 154 -56.68 -10.73 -13.28
C SER A 154 -57.67 -9.55 -13.16
N ILE A 155 -58.14 -9.14 -14.34
CA ILE A 155 -59.53 -8.90 -14.76
C ILE A 155 -60.50 -8.25 -13.75
N ALA A 156 -60.94 -7.03 -14.06
CA ALA A 156 -62.36 -6.65 -13.93
C ALA A 156 -62.68 -5.44 -14.85
N HIS A 157 -63.69 -5.64 -15.70
CA HIS A 157 -64.35 -4.64 -16.53
C HIS A 157 -64.81 -3.41 -15.74
N ARG A 158 -64.85 -2.25 -16.39
CA ARG A 158 -65.86 -1.24 -16.08
C ARG A 158 -66.24 -0.44 -17.33
N LEU A 159 -67.56 -0.33 -17.49
CA LEU A 159 -68.32 0.52 -18.40
C LEU A 159 -67.89 1.98 -18.34
#